data_AF-A0A351HBT3-F1
#
_entry.id   AF-A0A351HBT3-F1
#
_cell.length_a   1.000
_cell.length_b   1.000
_cell.length_c   1.000
_cell.angle_alpha   90.00
_cell.angle_beta   90.00
_cell.angle_gamma   90.00
#
_symmetry.space_group_name_H-M   'P 1'
#
loop_
_entity.id
_entity.type
_entity.pdbx_description
1 polymer ?
#
loop_
_entity_poly.entity_id
_entity_poly.type
_entity_poly.pdbx_seq_one_letter_code
_entity_poly.pdbx_strand_id
1 'polypeptide(L)'
;MSQRTGKELILATREFAHEYKLRSWVAVLSTFVFLAACLAGSVLLPILIGRLLLSVLAGLFVVRIFVLYHDHQHHAILDRSKLADGLMRVLGIFIMTPSSIWTHSHNTHHAKNSKLRSTHIGSYPVMTVARYKRSSRKERLKYLAIRHPLTIALGYLTVFIGSMCIVPLMNNPKKHRDALYALVIHVLLYAVVIYWLGWLAALCLMTIPFIVGSGLGAYLFYSQHNFPTVTYLDEDGWTYEGAALDSSSYCRMGSVMNYFTANIGYHHIHHLNSKIPYYRLPDAMAGMPELQAPKTTSLQPAEVLRCLRLKLWDVPQQRMVTLAEAAVIAS
;
A
#
# COMPACT_ATOMS: atom_id res chain seq x y z
N MET A 1 -10.20 -23.94 24.34
CA MET A 1 -10.72 -22.58 24.52
C MET A 1 -11.56 -22.24 23.30
N SER A 2 -12.75 -21.65 23.49
CA SER A 2 -13.53 -21.12 22.36
C SER A 2 -12.70 -20.05 21.63
N GLN A 3 -12.71 -20.05 20.30
CA GLN A 3 -12.05 -18.98 19.53
C GLN A 3 -12.80 -17.67 19.76
N ARG A 4 -12.05 -16.58 20.02
CA ARG A 4 -12.62 -15.23 20.20
C ARG A 4 -13.12 -14.72 18.85
N THR A 5 -14.23 -13.99 18.85
CA THR A 5 -14.77 -13.37 17.62
C THR A 5 -15.16 -11.92 17.90
N GLY A 6 -15.46 -11.16 16.84
CA GLY A 6 -15.97 -9.80 16.98
C GLY A 6 -15.08 -8.89 17.81
N LYS A 7 -15.72 -8.18 18.75
CA LYS A 7 -15.07 -7.24 19.66
C LYS A 7 -14.04 -7.91 20.57
N GLU A 8 -14.25 -9.15 21.01
CA GLU A 8 -13.32 -9.87 21.88
C GLU A 8 -12.00 -10.15 21.16
N LEU A 9 -12.09 -10.53 19.89
CA LEU A 9 -10.91 -10.74 19.06
C LEU A 9 -10.11 -9.44 18.88
N ILE A 10 -10.79 -8.34 18.56
CA ILE A 10 -10.15 -7.03 18.43
C ILE A 10 -9.49 -6.60 19.75
N LEU A 11 -10.16 -6.80 20.89
CA LEU A 11 -9.61 -6.47 22.20
C LEU A 11 -8.36 -7.31 22.53
N ALA A 12 -8.36 -8.59 22.17
CA ALA A 12 -7.20 -9.47 22.36
C ALA A 12 -5.94 -8.96 21.63
N THR A 13 -6.11 -8.28 20.48
CA THR A 13 -4.96 -7.73 19.75
C THR A 13 -4.23 -6.60 20.47
N ARG A 14 -4.84 -5.98 21.51
CA ARG A 14 -4.24 -4.85 22.24
C ARG A 14 -2.94 -5.20 22.94
N GLU A 15 -2.77 -6.46 23.34
CA GLU A 15 -1.52 -6.99 23.89
C GLU A 15 -0.34 -6.76 22.93
N PHE A 16 -0.62 -6.71 21.61
CA PHE A 16 0.36 -6.51 20.55
C PHE A 16 0.55 -5.03 20.15
N ALA A 17 -0.25 -4.10 20.68
CA ALA A 17 -0.25 -2.69 20.28
C ALA A 17 0.72 -1.79 21.09
N HIS A 18 1.58 -2.37 21.94
CA HIS A 18 2.61 -1.62 22.64
C HIS A 18 3.85 -1.42 21.78
N GLU A 19 4.33 -0.18 21.66
CA GLU A 19 5.55 0.16 20.94
C GLU A 19 6.82 0.09 21.82
N TYR A 20 7.94 -0.20 21.17
CA TYR A 20 9.29 -0.01 21.70
C TYR A 20 9.94 1.18 21.00
N LYS A 21 9.90 2.37 21.62
CA LYS A 21 10.34 3.64 21.00
C LYS A 21 11.75 3.59 20.41
N LEU A 22 12.70 2.98 21.11
CA LEU A 22 14.07 2.82 20.61
C LEU A 22 14.09 2.00 19.32
N ARG A 23 13.36 0.88 19.27
CA ARG A 23 13.26 0.03 18.07
C ARG A 23 12.62 0.79 16.90
N SER A 24 11.58 1.58 17.17
CA SER A 24 10.93 2.44 16.18
C SER A 24 11.91 3.49 15.61
N TRP A 25 12.66 4.20 16.47
CA TRP A 25 13.68 5.16 16.02
C TRP A 25 14.83 4.52 15.27
N VAL A 26 15.37 3.40 15.77
CA VAL A 26 16.42 2.63 15.09
C VAL A 26 15.95 2.23 13.70
N ALA A 27 14.71 1.75 13.56
CA ALA A 27 14.16 1.37 12.26
C ALA A 27 14.07 2.55 11.29
N VAL A 28 13.63 3.72 11.75
CA VAL A 28 13.56 4.93 10.92
C VAL A 28 14.97 5.38 10.52
N LEU A 29 15.87 5.57 11.48
CA LEU A 29 17.23 6.07 11.24
C LEU A 29 18.06 5.11 10.37
N SER A 30 18.02 3.81 10.65
CA SER A 30 18.76 2.83 9.85
C SER A 30 18.25 2.79 8.41
N THR A 31 16.93 2.92 8.21
CA THR A 31 16.34 2.97 6.86
C THR A 31 16.83 4.19 6.09
N PHE A 32 16.94 5.37 6.74
CA PHE A 32 17.54 6.55 6.11
C PHE A 32 19.02 6.39 5.78
N VAL A 33 19.80 5.84 6.71
CA VAL A 33 21.23 5.60 6.50
C VAL A 33 21.46 4.67 5.30
N PHE A 34 20.73 3.54 5.24
CA PHE A 34 20.86 2.62 4.13
C PHE A 34 20.33 3.17 2.80
N LEU A 35 19.23 3.93 2.83
CA LEU A 35 18.75 4.63 1.64
C LEU A 35 19.81 5.62 1.12
N ALA A 36 20.36 6.45 2.00
CA ALA A 36 21.40 7.42 1.65
C ALA A 36 22.65 6.72 1.08
N ALA A 37 23.07 5.59 1.67
CA ALA A 37 24.18 4.79 1.16
C ALA A 37 23.89 4.23 -0.24
N CYS A 38 22.69 3.71 -0.49
CA CYS A 38 22.29 3.22 -1.82
C CYS A 38 22.25 4.34 -2.85
N LEU A 39 21.69 5.51 -2.49
CA LEU A 39 21.62 6.67 -3.37
C LEU A 39 23.01 7.26 -3.66
N ALA A 40 23.89 7.34 -2.67
CA ALA A 40 25.27 7.77 -2.87
C ALA A 40 26.01 6.81 -3.80
N GLY A 41 25.93 5.50 -3.54
CA GLY A 41 26.55 4.49 -4.39
C GLY A 41 25.98 4.46 -5.81
N SER A 42 24.69 4.77 -6.01
CA SER A 42 24.07 4.81 -7.34
C SER A 42 24.58 5.95 -8.23
N VAL A 43 25.30 6.91 -7.65
CA VAL A 43 25.96 8.00 -8.38
C VAL A 43 27.48 7.84 -8.42
N LEU A 44 28.07 7.40 -7.31
CA LEU A 44 29.53 7.36 -7.13
C LEU A 44 30.19 6.11 -7.74
N LEU A 45 29.44 5.02 -7.95
CA LEU A 45 30.03 3.82 -8.54
C LEU A 45 30.41 4.03 -10.01
N PRO A 46 31.61 3.59 -10.45
CA PRO A 46 32.05 3.74 -11.84
C PRO A 46 31.31 2.81 -12.81
N ILE A 47 30.74 1.70 -12.32
CA ILE A 47 30.08 0.68 -13.14
C ILE A 47 28.58 0.94 -13.19
N LEU A 48 28.04 1.15 -14.40
CA LEU A 48 26.62 1.47 -14.61
C LEU A 48 25.66 0.42 -14.02
N ILE A 49 25.97 -0.87 -14.15
CA ILE A 49 25.12 -1.94 -13.60
C ILE A 49 25.03 -1.81 -12.08
N GLY A 50 26.15 -1.53 -11.39
CA GLY A 50 26.17 -1.29 -9.95
C GLY A 50 25.30 -0.09 -9.56
N ARG A 51 25.32 0.97 -10.36
CA ARG A 51 24.46 2.15 -10.17
C ARG A 51 22.99 1.80 -10.22
N LEU A 52 22.56 1.09 -11.27
CA LEU A 52 21.18 0.70 -11.48
C LEU A 52 20.68 -0.27 -10.39
N LEU A 53 21.50 -1.23 -9.97
CA LEU A 53 21.14 -2.17 -8.89
C LEU A 53 20.93 -1.44 -7.55
N LEU A 54 21.81 -0.50 -7.22
CA LEU A 54 21.65 0.30 -6.00
C LEU A 54 20.44 1.24 -6.07
N SER A 55 20.08 1.75 -7.25
CA SER A 55 18.84 2.50 -7.45
C SER A 55 17.59 1.66 -7.24
N VAL A 56 17.58 0.40 -7.71
CA VAL A 56 16.48 -0.54 -7.44
C VAL A 56 16.39 -0.84 -5.94
N LEU A 57 17.53 -1.08 -5.29
CA LEU A 57 17.60 -1.31 -3.85
C LEU A 57 17.12 -0.09 -3.05
N ALA A 58 17.46 1.13 -3.47
CA ALA A 58 16.93 2.36 -2.90
C ALA A 58 15.40 2.42 -3.01
N GLY A 59 14.82 1.95 -4.12
CA GLY A 59 13.35 1.83 -4.26
C GLY A 59 12.71 0.89 -3.25
N LEU A 60 13.38 -0.19 -2.84
CA LEU A 60 12.90 -1.06 -1.76
C LEU A 60 12.97 -0.36 -0.39
N PHE A 61 13.96 0.49 -0.16
CA PHE A 61 14.01 1.34 1.03
C PHE A 61 12.93 2.44 1.02
N VAL A 62 12.55 2.96 -0.15
CA VAL A 62 11.40 3.87 -0.29
C VAL A 62 10.11 3.19 0.17
N VAL A 63 9.90 1.91 -0.16
CA VAL A 63 8.77 1.11 0.35
C VAL A 63 8.80 1.02 1.86
N ARG A 64 9.98 0.73 2.44
CA ARG A 64 10.14 0.64 3.89
C ARG A 64 9.82 1.97 4.58
N ILE A 65 10.32 3.09 4.05
CA ILE A 65 10.00 4.43 4.56
C ILE A 65 8.50 4.69 4.50
N PHE A 66 7.85 4.35 3.38
CA PHE A 66 6.41 4.53 3.23
C PHE A 66 5.61 3.73 4.27
N VAL A 67 5.99 2.48 4.56
CA VAL A 67 5.31 1.66 5.58
C VAL A 67 5.55 2.22 6.99
N LEU A 68 6.77 2.67 7.31
CA LEU A 68 7.05 3.32 8.60
C LEU A 68 6.27 4.63 8.77
N TYR A 69 6.17 5.43 7.71
CA TYR A 69 5.32 6.61 7.65
C TYR A 69 3.84 6.26 7.88
N HIS A 70 3.36 5.21 7.22
CA HIS A 70 2.00 4.70 7.38
C HIS A 70 1.71 4.24 8.82
N ASP A 71 2.61 3.46 9.45
CA ASP A 71 2.44 3.00 10.83
C ASP A 71 2.43 4.16 11.83
N HIS A 72 3.28 5.16 11.59
CA HIS A 72 3.27 6.39 12.37
C HIS A 72 1.93 7.12 12.25
N GLN A 73 1.35 7.19 11.05
CA GLN A 73 0.02 7.79 10.86
C GLN A 73 -1.11 7.04 11.55
N HIS A 74 -0.94 5.75 11.83
CA HIS A 74 -1.85 4.96 12.67
C HIS A 74 -1.56 5.08 14.17
N HIS A 75 -0.55 5.87 14.56
CA HIS A 75 -0.05 5.97 15.94
C HIS A 75 0.48 4.63 16.47
N ALA A 76 0.93 3.74 15.58
CA ALA A 76 1.51 2.45 15.95
C ALA A 76 2.98 2.58 16.37
N ILE A 77 3.72 3.55 15.81
CA ILE A 77 5.11 3.83 16.18
C ILE A 77 5.35 5.33 16.37
N LEU A 78 6.25 5.64 17.30
CA LEU A 78 6.66 6.99 17.69
C LEU A 78 5.47 7.88 18.05
N ASP A 79 4.45 7.31 18.70
CA ASP A 79 3.25 8.06 19.06
C ASP A 79 3.60 9.24 19.98
N ARG A 80 2.93 10.38 19.73
CA ARG A 80 3.12 11.66 20.44
C ARG A 80 4.51 12.29 20.32
N SER A 81 5.37 11.79 19.44
CA SER A 81 6.69 12.38 19.19
C SER A 81 6.58 13.54 18.20
N LYS A 82 6.62 14.78 18.68
CA LYS A 82 6.56 15.99 17.82
C LYS A 82 7.67 16.01 16.76
N LEU A 83 8.85 15.47 17.08
CA LEU A 83 9.95 15.35 16.13
C LEU A 83 9.60 14.37 15.00
N ALA A 84 9.02 13.22 15.35
CA ALA A 84 8.58 12.23 14.37
C ALA A 84 7.42 12.79 13.53
N ASP A 85 6.45 13.48 14.14
CA ASP A 85 5.35 14.15 13.44
C ASP A 85 5.86 15.09 12.34
N GLY A 86 6.84 15.94 12.66
CA GLY A 86 7.46 16.87 11.70
C GLY A 86 8.17 16.12 10.57
N LEU A 87 9.03 15.16 10.92
CA LEU A 87 9.76 14.34 9.96
C LEU A 87 8.81 13.61 9.01
N MET A 88 7.78 12.94 9.53
CA MET A 88 6.83 12.15 8.76
C MET A 88 5.98 13.01 7.81
N ARG A 89 5.65 14.25 8.18
CA ARG A 89 4.99 15.20 7.26
C ARG A 89 5.89 15.58 6.08
N VAL A 90 7.16 15.87 6.34
CA VAL A 90 8.15 16.16 5.27
C VAL A 90 8.34 14.94 4.37
N LEU A 91 8.39 13.74 4.94
CA LEU A 91 8.49 12.51 4.17
C LEU A 91 7.26 12.24 3.32
N GLY A 92 6.06 12.46 3.84
CA GLY A 92 4.83 12.34 3.07
C GLY A 92 4.83 13.24 1.84
N ILE A 93 5.37 14.46 1.94
CA ILE A 93 5.58 15.35 0.80
C ILE A 93 6.60 14.75 -0.18
N PHE A 94 7.76 14.31 0.32
CA PHE A 94 8.85 13.79 -0.51
C PHE A 94 8.47 12.51 -1.27
N ILE A 95 7.76 11.58 -0.64
CA ILE A 95 7.38 10.30 -1.26
C ILE A 95 6.05 10.39 -2.05
N MET A 96 5.55 11.59 -2.31
CA MET A 96 4.31 11.84 -3.06
C MET A 96 3.05 11.22 -2.41
N THR A 97 3.00 11.24 -1.07
CA THR A 97 1.83 10.85 -0.26
C THR A 97 1.52 11.91 0.81
N PRO A 98 1.08 13.11 0.41
CA PRO A 98 0.82 14.21 1.34
C PRO A 98 -0.17 13.79 2.43
N SER A 99 0.11 14.16 3.69
CA SER A 99 -0.64 13.66 4.83
C SER A 99 -2.12 14.05 4.80
N SER A 100 -2.48 15.21 4.23
CA SER A 100 -3.87 15.69 4.20
C SER A 100 -4.83 14.75 3.49
N ILE A 101 -4.39 14.14 2.38
CA ILE A 101 -5.18 13.17 1.61
C ILE A 101 -4.90 11.74 2.05
N TRP A 102 -3.64 11.42 2.37
CA TRP A 102 -3.26 10.06 2.73
C TRP A 102 -4.01 9.59 3.98
N THR A 103 -3.98 10.37 5.07
CA THR A 103 -4.65 10.00 6.32
C THR A 103 -6.16 9.86 6.12
N HIS A 104 -6.80 10.80 5.40
CA HIS A 104 -8.24 10.75 5.17
C HIS A 104 -8.65 9.54 4.31
N SER A 105 -7.94 9.31 3.20
CA SER A 105 -8.27 8.24 2.27
C SER A 105 -7.99 6.86 2.89
N HIS A 106 -6.88 6.74 3.62
CA HIS A 106 -6.47 5.49 4.24
C HIS A 106 -7.32 5.13 5.48
N ASN A 107 -7.71 6.10 6.32
CA ASN A 107 -8.67 5.84 7.41
C ASN A 107 -10.04 5.42 6.87
N THR A 108 -10.46 6.00 5.73
CA THR A 108 -11.69 5.58 5.05
C THR A 108 -11.57 4.16 4.51
N HIS A 109 -10.41 3.80 3.95
CA HIS A 109 -10.09 2.44 3.55
C HIS A 109 -10.25 1.46 4.72
N HIS A 110 -9.59 1.69 5.86
CA HIS A 110 -9.75 0.83 7.04
C HIS A 110 -11.20 0.70 7.53
N ALA A 111 -11.98 1.79 7.52
CA ALA A 111 -13.36 1.78 8.01
C ALA A 111 -14.38 1.15 7.05
N LYS A 112 -14.07 1.10 5.74
CA LYS A 112 -15.04 0.71 4.70
C LYS A 112 -14.53 -0.37 3.74
N ASN A 113 -13.34 -0.91 3.97
CA ASN A 113 -12.73 -1.88 3.07
C ASN A 113 -13.69 -3.04 2.76
N SER A 114 -13.69 -3.45 1.50
CA SER A 114 -14.43 -4.59 0.98
C SER A 114 -15.96 -4.56 1.15
N LYS A 115 -16.53 -3.37 1.39
CA LYS A 115 -17.96 -3.10 1.23
C LYS A 115 -18.28 -2.86 -0.25
N LEU A 116 -18.93 -3.82 -0.90
CA LEU A 116 -19.21 -3.86 -2.35
C LEU A 116 -19.90 -2.60 -2.90
N ARG A 117 -20.80 -1.99 -2.12
CA ARG A 117 -21.60 -0.83 -2.53
C ARG A 117 -21.09 0.51 -1.98
N SER A 118 -19.93 0.51 -1.33
CA SER A 118 -19.38 1.71 -0.70
C SER A 118 -18.47 2.53 -1.62
N THR A 119 -18.08 3.71 -1.15
CA THR A 119 -17.07 4.55 -1.79
C THR A 119 -15.70 3.86 -1.77
N HIS A 120 -15.07 3.67 -2.93
CA HIS A 120 -13.72 3.10 -3.07
C HIS A 120 -12.59 4.11 -2.74
N ILE A 121 -12.79 4.96 -1.74
CA ILE A 121 -11.78 5.94 -1.32
C ILE A 121 -10.64 5.18 -0.64
N GLY A 122 -9.42 5.33 -1.14
CA GLY A 122 -8.24 4.64 -0.61
C GLY A 122 -8.12 3.18 -1.05
N SER A 123 -8.96 2.69 -1.96
CA SER A 123 -8.94 1.31 -2.47
C SER A 123 -9.13 1.25 -3.99
N TYR A 124 -8.79 0.12 -4.59
CA TYR A 124 -9.11 -0.13 -5.99
C TYR A 124 -10.61 -0.45 -6.12
N PRO A 125 -11.33 0.14 -7.09
CA PRO A 125 -12.75 -0.13 -7.27
C PRO A 125 -12.97 -1.60 -7.64
N VAL A 126 -14.07 -2.19 -7.19
CA VAL A 126 -14.48 -3.56 -7.53
C VAL A 126 -15.91 -3.52 -8.05
N MET A 127 -16.14 -4.11 -9.23
CA MET A 127 -17.47 -4.27 -9.81
C MET A 127 -17.91 -5.73 -9.72
N THR A 128 -19.21 -5.93 -9.45
CA THR A 128 -19.83 -7.23 -9.66
C THR A 128 -19.96 -7.53 -11.16
N VAL A 129 -20.03 -8.81 -11.53
CA VAL A 129 -20.29 -9.23 -12.92
C VAL A 129 -21.57 -8.56 -13.45
N ALA A 130 -22.66 -8.60 -12.66
CA ALA A 130 -23.94 -7.98 -13.02
C ALA A 130 -23.82 -6.45 -13.23
N ARG A 131 -23.12 -5.73 -12.35
CA ARG A 131 -22.88 -4.29 -12.52
C ARG A 131 -22.07 -4.01 -13.78
N TYR A 132 -20.98 -4.74 -13.98
CA TYR A 132 -20.12 -4.59 -15.14
C TYR A 132 -20.91 -4.76 -16.45
N LYS A 133 -21.77 -5.78 -16.53
CA LYS A 133 -22.63 -6.03 -17.70
C LYS A 133 -23.71 -4.98 -17.93
N ARG A 134 -24.20 -4.30 -16.88
CA ARG A 134 -25.15 -3.19 -17.02
C ARG A 134 -24.49 -1.84 -17.28
N SER A 135 -23.21 -1.69 -16.93
CA SER A 135 -22.45 -0.45 -17.14
C SER A 135 -22.18 -0.16 -18.62
N SER A 136 -22.11 1.13 -18.94
CA SER A 136 -21.73 1.63 -20.25
C SER A 136 -20.28 1.25 -20.62
N ARG A 137 -19.94 1.28 -21.92
CA ARG A 137 -18.57 1.01 -22.39
C ARG A 137 -17.53 1.95 -21.76
N LYS A 138 -17.89 3.22 -21.56
CA LYS A 138 -17.02 4.23 -20.94
C LYS A 138 -16.71 3.90 -19.48
N GLU A 139 -17.73 3.50 -18.71
CA GLU A 139 -17.54 3.10 -17.30
C GLU A 139 -16.69 1.85 -17.18
N ARG A 140 -16.92 0.84 -18.04
CA ARG A 140 -16.09 -0.37 -18.10
C ARG A 140 -14.63 -0.03 -18.42
N LEU A 141 -14.38 0.83 -19.40
CA LEU A 141 -13.03 1.25 -19.77
C LEU A 141 -12.34 1.97 -18.61
N LYS A 142 -13.02 2.92 -17.95
CA LYS A 142 -12.47 3.62 -16.76
C LYS A 142 -12.13 2.62 -15.65
N TYR A 143 -13.03 1.68 -15.37
CA TYR A 143 -12.83 0.63 -14.38
C TYR A 143 -11.60 -0.23 -14.68
N LEU A 144 -11.47 -0.72 -15.91
CA LEU A 144 -10.36 -1.55 -16.34
C LEU A 144 -9.04 -0.78 -16.38
N ALA A 145 -9.05 0.49 -16.79
CA ALA A 145 -7.87 1.34 -16.81
C ALA A 145 -7.28 1.54 -15.41
N ILE A 146 -8.11 1.81 -14.39
CA ILE A 146 -7.67 1.93 -12.99
C ILE A 146 -7.02 0.64 -12.48
N ARG A 147 -7.55 -0.51 -12.92
CA ARG A 147 -7.09 -1.85 -12.49
C ARG A 147 -6.09 -2.47 -13.46
N HIS A 148 -5.58 -1.73 -14.44
CA HIS A 148 -4.69 -2.28 -15.46
C HIS A 148 -3.29 -2.54 -14.88
N PRO A 149 -2.61 -3.65 -15.23
CA PRO A 149 -1.26 -3.94 -14.73
C PRO A 149 -0.28 -2.78 -14.96
N LEU A 150 -0.32 -2.13 -16.13
CA LEU A 150 0.55 -0.96 -16.40
C LEU A 150 0.23 0.24 -15.50
N THR A 151 -1.05 0.46 -15.16
CA THR A 151 -1.43 1.53 -14.23
C THR A 151 -0.83 1.27 -12.86
N ILE A 152 -0.84 0.01 -12.40
CA ILE A 152 -0.27 -0.40 -11.11
C ILE A 152 1.26 -0.33 -11.14
N ALA A 153 1.89 -0.86 -12.19
CA ALA A 153 3.35 -0.84 -12.36
C ALA A 153 3.91 0.60 -12.46
N LEU A 154 3.17 1.49 -13.13
CA LEU A 154 3.47 2.92 -13.20
C LEU A 154 2.85 3.71 -12.04
N GLY A 155 2.65 3.06 -10.88
CA GLY A 155 2.02 3.63 -9.69
C GLY A 155 2.58 5.00 -9.31
N TYR A 156 3.87 5.22 -9.51
CA TYR A 156 4.53 6.51 -9.32
C TYR A 156 3.80 7.67 -10.04
N LEU A 157 3.48 7.49 -11.33
CA LEU A 157 2.79 8.49 -12.13
C LEU A 157 1.26 8.47 -11.89
N THR A 158 0.68 7.28 -11.81
CA THR A 158 -0.78 7.10 -11.84
C THR A 158 -1.43 7.25 -10.47
N VAL A 159 -0.85 6.60 -9.44
CA VAL A 159 -1.38 6.57 -8.07
C VAL A 159 -0.82 7.72 -7.26
N PHE A 160 0.51 7.86 -7.19
CA PHE A 160 1.14 8.81 -6.27
C PHE A 160 1.09 10.25 -6.82
N ILE A 161 1.61 10.50 -8.03
CA ILE A 161 1.46 11.82 -8.67
C ILE A 161 -0.01 12.10 -9.04
N GLY A 162 -0.64 11.20 -9.78
CA GLY A 162 -2.00 11.42 -10.27
C GLY A 162 -3.06 11.44 -9.16
N SER A 163 -3.22 10.32 -8.47
CA SER A 163 -4.35 10.13 -7.53
C SER A 163 -4.13 10.73 -6.15
N MET A 164 -2.88 10.78 -5.65
CA MET A 164 -2.55 11.34 -4.33
C MET A 164 -2.14 12.81 -4.38
N CYS A 165 -1.70 13.35 -5.52
CA CYS A 165 -1.33 14.77 -5.60
C CYS A 165 -2.24 15.59 -6.50
N ILE A 166 -2.36 15.25 -7.79
CA ILE A 166 -3.08 16.06 -8.78
C ILE A 166 -4.58 16.08 -8.49
N VAL A 167 -5.22 14.93 -8.33
CA VAL A 167 -6.68 14.83 -8.13
C VAL A 167 -7.15 15.58 -6.87
N PRO A 168 -6.54 15.41 -5.68
CA PRO A 168 -6.94 16.16 -4.48
C PRO A 168 -6.74 17.66 -4.64
N LEU A 169 -5.65 18.08 -5.29
CA LEU A 169 -5.35 19.49 -5.54
C LEU A 169 -6.40 20.13 -6.46
N MET A 170 -6.82 19.44 -7.52
CA MET A 170 -7.89 19.91 -8.42
C MET A 170 -9.25 19.98 -7.72
N ASN A 171 -9.55 19.03 -6.84
CA ASN A 171 -10.83 18.97 -6.15
C ASN A 171 -10.98 20.01 -5.03
N ASN A 172 -9.93 20.20 -4.22
CA ASN A 172 -9.95 21.17 -3.12
C ASN A 172 -8.53 21.68 -2.79
N PRO A 173 -8.05 22.70 -3.51
CA PRO A 173 -6.66 23.15 -3.38
C PRO A 173 -6.36 23.79 -2.03
N LYS A 174 -7.35 24.41 -1.38
CA LYS A 174 -7.18 25.00 -0.04
C LYS A 174 -6.95 23.93 1.03
N LYS A 175 -7.62 22.78 0.91
CA LYS A 175 -7.47 21.64 1.83
C LYS A 175 -6.20 20.84 1.58
N HIS A 176 -5.78 20.73 0.33
CA HIS A 176 -4.68 19.86 -0.12
C HIS A 176 -3.46 20.66 -0.62
N ARG A 177 -3.06 21.72 0.10
CA ARG A 177 -1.89 22.55 -0.27
C ARG A 177 -0.57 21.78 -0.18
N ASP A 178 -0.50 20.77 0.68
CA ASP A 178 0.63 19.85 0.79
C ASP A 178 0.85 19.01 -0.48
N ALA A 179 -0.20 18.71 -1.23
CA ALA A 179 -0.08 18.10 -2.56
C ALA A 179 0.58 19.04 -3.59
N LEU A 180 0.29 20.34 -3.52
CA LEU A 180 1.00 21.33 -4.33
C LEU A 180 2.48 21.39 -3.94
N TYR A 181 2.78 21.42 -2.65
CA TYR A 181 4.18 21.40 -2.18
C TYR A 181 4.91 20.16 -2.65
N ALA A 182 4.29 18.97 -2.57
CA ALA A 182 4.86 17.74 -3.09
C ALA A 182 5.21 17.85 -4.57
N LEU A 183 4.26 18.27 -5.42
CA LEU A 183 4.50 18.41 -6.86
C LEU A 183 5.61 19.42 -7.18
N VAL A 184 5.58 20.60 -6.56
CA VAL A 184 6.55 21.68 -6.83
C VAL A 184 7.95 21.28 -6.35
N ILE A 185 8.07 20.80 -5.11
CA ILE A 185 9.36 20.36 -4.55
C ILE A 185 9.93 19.23 -5.39
N HIS A 186 9.09 18.30 -5.84
CA HIS A 186 9.54 17.17 -6.64
C HIS A 186 10.09 17.59 -8.01
N VAL A 187 9.39 18.50 -8.71
CA VAL A 187 9.87 19.07 -9.98
C VAL A 187 11.16 19.86 -9.78
N LEU A 188 11.24 20.68 -8.73
CA LEU A 188 12.44 21.44 -8.40
C LEU A 188 13.62 20.53 -8.08
N LEU A 189 13.39 19.43 -7.36
CA LEU A 189 14.43 18.46 -7.03
C LEU A 189 14.97 17.77 -8.30
N TYR A 190 14.09 17.38 -9.22
CA TYR A 190 14.51 16.89 -10.54
C TYR A 190 15.34 17.94 -11.29
N ALA A 191 14.88 19.19 -11.35
CA ALA A 191 15.59 20.26 -12.05
C ALA A 191 16.98 20.50 -11.46
N VAL A 192 17.10 20.56 -10.12
CA VAL A 192 18.38 20.72 -9.41
C VAL A 192 19.32 19.54 -9.68
N VAL A 193 18.84 18.30 -9.56
CA VAL A 193 19.68 17.11 -9.80
C VAL A 193 20.13 17.05 -11.26
N ILE A 194 19.24 17.33 -12.21
CA ILE A 194 19.60 17.33 -13.64
C ILE A 194 20.64 18.42 -13.94
N TYR A 195 20.45 19.63 -13.40
CA TYR A 195 21.35 20.75 -13.65
C TYR A 195 22.76 20.49 -13.11
N TRP A 196 22.89 19.96 -11.89
CA TRP A 196 24.20 19.78 -11.24
C TRP A 196 24.85 18.43 -11.52
N LEU A 197 24.07 17.36 -11.70
CA LEU A 197 24.57 15.98 -11.76
C LEU A 197 24.19 15.25 -13.08
N GLY A 198 23.39 15.89 -13.94
CA GLY A 198 22.95 15.33 -15.21
C GLY A 198 21.75 14.39 -15.12
N TRP A 199 21.17 14.08 -16.28
CA TRP A 199 19.95 13.25 -16.39
C TRP A 199 20.14 11.83 -15.85
N LEU A 200 21.33 11.25 -15.98
CA LEU A 200 21.61 9.90 -15.49
C LEU A 200 21.59 9.83 -13.96
N ALA A 201 22.05 10.89 -13.28
CA ALA A 201 21.92 11.00 -11.83
C ALA A 201 20.46 11.12 -11.42
N ALA A 202 19.65 11.92 -12.12
CA ALA A 202 18.21 12.01 -11.85
C ALA A 202 17.49 10.67 -12.04
N LEU A 203 17.88 9.90 -13.07
CA LEU A 203 17.38 8.54 -13.27
C LEU A 203 17.69 7.62 -12.08
N CYS A 204 18.93 7.65 -11.60
CA CYS A 204 19.41 6.75 -10.53
C CYS A 204 18.94 7.19 -9.12
N LEU A 205 18.91 8.49 -8.85
CA LEU A 205 18.55 9.04 -7.54
C LEU A 205 17.04 9.12 -7.32
N MET A 206 16.28 9.32 -8.39
CA MET A 206 14.86 9.62 -8.30
C MET A 206 14.03 8.64 -9.10
N THR A 207 14.13 8.64 -10.43
CA THR A 207 13.16 7.94 -11.28
C THR A 207 13.08 6.44 -10.99
N ILE A 208 14.22 5.74 -10.91
CA ILE A 208 14.23 4.30 -10.62
C ILE A 208 13.71 4.01 -9.20
N PRO A 209 14.25 4.63 -8.12
CA PRO A 209 13.72 4.41 -6.77
C PRO A 209 12.22 4.67 -6.65
N PHE A 210 11.72 5.77 -7.23
CA PHE A 210 10.29 6.12 -7.18
C PHE A 210 9.43 5.15 -7.98
N ILE A 211 9.84 4.70 -9.17
CA ILE A 211 9.10 3.70 -9.96
C ILE A 211 9.03 2.38 -9.20
N VAL A 212 10.18 1.88 -8.71
CA VAL A 212 10.24 0.61 -7.98
C VAL A 212 9.39 0.70 -6.71
N GLY A 213 9.60 1.74 -5.91
CA GLY A 213 8.92 1.87 -4.62
C GLY A 213 7.41 2.09 -4.76
N SER A 214 7.01 3.01 -5.63
CA SER A 214 5.59 3.32 -5.85
C SER A 214 4.86 2.21 -6.61
N GLY A 215 5.52 1.56 -7.56
CA GLY A 215 4.95 0.42 -8.29
C GLY A 215 4.71 -0.77 -7.37
N LEU A 216 5.69 -1.10 -6.51
CA LEU A 216 5.52 -2.15 -5.51
C LEU A 216 4.45 -1.77 -4.47
N GLY A 217 4.45 -0.53 -3.98
CA GLY A 217 3.42 -0.04 -3.04
C GLY A 217 2.01 -0.12 -3.62
N ALA A 218 1.82 0.34 -4.87
CA ALA A 218 0.54 0.24 -5.57
C ALA A 218 0.09 -1.22 -5.74
N TYR A 219 1.02 -2.12 -6.07
CA TYR A 219 0.71 -3.54 -6.20
C TYR A 219 0.37 -4.20 -4.85
N LEU A 220 1.05 -3.84 -3.76
CA LEU A 220 0.71 -4.34 -2.42
C LEU A 220 -0.71 -3.92 -2.05
N PHE A 221 -1.06 -2.64 -2.20
CA PHE A 221 -2.43 -2.15 -1.99
C PHE A 221 -3.49 -2.89 -2.83
N TYR A 222 -3.13 -3.27 -4.06
CA TYR A 222 -4.00 -4.05 -4.92
C TYR A 222 -4.14 -5.50 -4.42
N SER A 223 -3.04 -6.24 -4.36
CA SER A 223 -3.03 -7.68 -4.05
C SER A 223 -3.44 -8.00 -2.62
N GLN A 224 -3.28 -7.06 -1.69
CA GLN A 224 -3.74 -7.20 -0.31
C GLN A 224 -5.26 -7.34 -0.18
N HIS A 225 -6.02 -6.80 -1.14
CA HIS A 225 -7.49 -6.87 -1.18
C HIS A 225 -8.03 -7.40 -2.51
N ASN A 226 -7.18 -7.94 -3.37
CA ASN A 226 -7.54 -8.48 -4.67
C ASN A 226 -6.74 -9.75 -4.97
N PHE A 227 -7.17 -10.84 -4.37
CA PHE A 227 -6.52 -12.14 -4.42
C PHE A 227 -7.59 -13.25 -4.52
N PRO A 228 -7.25 -14.48 -4.93
CA PRO A 228 -8.24 -15.50 -5.30
C PRO A 228 -9.26 -15.86 -4.23
N THR A 229 -8.83 -15.91 -2.96
CA THR A 229 -9.68 -16.33 -1.84
C THR A 229 -10.35 -15.16 -1.12
N VAL A 230 -10.20 -13.93 -1.61
CA VAL A 230 -10.80 -12.74 -1.01
C VAL A 230 -12.32 -12.90 -0.94
N THR A 231 -12.93 -12.47 0.16
CA THR A 231 -14.39 -12.36 0.27
C THR A 231 -14.78 -10.89 0.27
N TYR A 232 -15.83 -10.54 -0.46
CA TYR A 232 -16.51 -9.25 -0.30
C TYR A 232 -17.92 -9.48 0.21
N LEU A 233 -18.36 -8.63 1.13
CA LEU A 233 -19.66 -8.73 1.78
C LEU A 233 -20.51 -7.51 1.40
N ASP A 234 -21.82 -7.74 1.21
CA ASP A 234 -22.82 -6.66 1.16
C ASP A 234 -23.06 -6.12 2.58
N GLU A 235 -23.73 -4.95 2.70
CA GLU A 235 -23.82 -4.20 3.96
C GLU A 235 -24.42 -5.01 5.11
N ASP A 236 -25.42 -5.87 4.84
CA ASP A 236 -26.14 -6.63 5.85
C ASP A 236 -25.31 -7.76 6.51
N GLY A 237 -24.18 -8.16 5.89
CA GLY A 237 -23.29 -9.21 6.39
C GLY A 237 -21.89 -8.71 6.78
N TRP A 238 -21.62 -7.41 6.64
CA TRP A 238 -20.28 -6.88 6.85
C TRP A 238 -19.99 -6.66 8.34
N THR A 239 -18.89 -7.25 8.83
CA THR A 239 -18.30 -6.89 10.12
C THR A 239 -16.85 -6.42 9.92
N TYR A 240 -16.34 -5.61 10.85
CA TYR A 240 -15.00 -5.05 10.75
C TYR A 240 -13.93 -6.14 10.79
N GLU A 241 -14.04 -7.08 11.73
CA GLU A 241 -13.15 -8.22 11.88
C GLU A 241 -13.27 -9.21 10.70
N GLY A 242 -14.46 -9.44 10.17
CA GLY A 242 -14.64 -10.25 8.97
C GLY A 242 -13.96 -9.62 7.76
N ALA A 243 -14.13 -8.31 7.56
CA ALA A 243 -13.42 -7.59 6.49
C ALA A 243 -11.89 -7.61 6.68
N ALA A 244 -11.41 -7.55 7.91
CA ALA A 244 -10.00 -7.66 8.22
C ALA A 244 -9.44 -9.06 7.88
N LEU A 245 -10.13 -10.14 8.28
CA LEU A 245 -9.61 -11.51 8.14
C LEU A 245 -9.93 -12.15 6.78
N ASP A 246 -11.11 -11.88 6.22
CA ASP A 246 -11.60 -12.54 5.01
C ASP A 246 -11.41 -11.73 3.74
N SER A 247 -11.27 -10.41 3.87
CA SER A 247 -11.13 -9.48 2.74
C SER A 247 -9.75 -8.83 2.64
N SER A 248 -8.83 -9.22 3.52
CA SER A 248 -7.43 -8.78 3.51
C SER A 248 -6.53 -10.00 3.58
N SER A 249 -5.45 -10.03 2.82
CA SER A 249 -4.58 -11.21 2.76
C SER A 249 -3.43 -11.16 3.76
N TYR A 250 -2.91 -12.33 4.10
CA TYR A 250 -1.53 -12.54 4.48
C TYR A 250 -0.67 -12.72 3.23
N CYS A 251 0.07 -11.70 2.84
CA CYS A 251 1.02 -11.80 1.73
C CYS A 251 2.31 -12.48 2.24
N ARG A 252 2.50 -13.75 1.90
CA ARG A 252 3.66 -14.54 2.31
C ARG A 252 4.90 -14.06 1.58
N MET A 253 5.92 -13.69 2.36
CA MET A 253 7.19 -13.16 1.87
C MET A 253 8.35 -13.77 2.67
N GLY A 254 9.52 -13.85 2.05
CA GLY A 254 10.77 -14.21 2.73
C GLY A 254 11.28 -13.08 3.64
N SER A 255 12.26 -13.37 4.49
CA SER A 255 12.83 -12.42 5.47
C SER A 255 13.30 -11.10 4.85
N VAL A 256 13.91 -11.16 3.65
CA VAL A 256 14.37 -9.98 2.91
C VAL A 256 13.21 -9.05 2.57
N MET A 257 12.14 -9.58 1.99
CA MET A 257 10.98 -8.76 1.62
C MET A 257 10.16 -8.35 2.85
N ASN A 258 10.10 -9.16 3.89
CA ASN A 258 9.54 -8.76 5.19
C ASN A 258 10.28 -7.55 5.79
N TYR A 259 11.60 -7.47 5.61
CA TYR A 259 12.37 -6.28 5.97
C TYR A 259 11.98 -5.08 5.10
N PHE A 260 12.07 -5.16 3.77
CA PHE A 260 11.77 -3.99 2.93
C PHE A 260 10.32 -3.52 2.98
N THR A 261 9.38 -4.43 3.21
CA THR A 261 7.96 -4.09 3.35
C THR A 261 7.54 -3.84 4.78
N ALA A 262 8.50 -3.84 5.72
CA ALA A 262 8.26 -3.71 7.15
C ALA A 262 7.05 -4.54 7.59
N ASN A 263 7.07 -5.86 7.34
CA ASN A 263 6.01 -6.81 7.72
C ASN A 263 4.57 -6.44 7.29
N ILE A 264 4.35 -5.51 6.36
CA ILE A 264 2.99 -5.15 5.92
C ILE A 264 2.26 -6.33 5.24
N GLY A 265 2.99 -7.40 4.90
CA GLY A 265 2.42 -8.66 4.45
C GLY A 265 1.41 -9.26 5.43
N TYR A 266 1.53 -9.01 6.75
CA TYR A 266 0.54 -9.37 7.78
C TYR A 266 -0.68 -8.43 7.75
N HIS A 267 -1.19 -8.14 6.54
CA HIS A 267 -2.14 -7.04 6.31
C HIS A 267 -3.51 -7.29 6.94
N HIS A 268 -3.96 -8.54 6.98
CA HIS A 268 -5.15 -8.95 7.73
C HIS A 268 -5.08 -8.61 9.22
N ILE A 269 -3.91 -8.78 9.86
CA ILE A 269 -3.68 -8.40 11.27
C ILE A 269 -3.65 -6.87 11.40
N HIS A 270 -2.98 -6.19 10.47
CA HIS A 270 -2.96 -4.73 10.40
C HIS A 270 -4.37 -4.13 10.28
N HIS A 271 -5.23 -4.73 9.45
CA HIS A 271 -6.63 -4.32 9.36
C HIS A 271 -7.43 -4.65 10.62
N LEU A 272 -7.10 -5.73 11.33
CA LEU A 272 -7.77 -6.10 12.58
C LEU A 272 -7.43 -5.09 13.69
N ASN A 273 -6.19 -4.59 13.72
CA ASN A 273 -5.77 -3.51 14.59
C ASN A 273 -4.54 -2.78 14.04
N SER A 274 -4.76 -1.61 13.42
CA SER A 274 -3.70 -0.83 12.77
C SER A 274 -2.73 -0.15 13.75
N LYS A 275 -3.00 -0.23 15.06
CA LYS A 275 -2.11 0.28 16.11
C LYS A 275 -1.00 -0.71 16.50
N ILE A 276 -1.01 -1.93 15.97
CA ILE A 276 0.09 -2.88 16.19
C ILE A 276 1.30 -2.41 15.38
N PRO A 277 2.44 -2.11 16.02
CA PRO A 277 3.66 -1.79 15.30
C PRO A 277 4.03 -2.91 14.32
N TYR A 278 4.53 -2.58 13.13
CA TYR A 278 4.89 -3.61 12.15
C TYR A 278 5.77 -4.75 12.69
N TYR A 279 6.68 -4.44 13.63
CA TYR A 279 7.61 -5.42 14.19
C TYR A 279 6.96 -6.36 15.22
N ARG A 280 5.69 -6.10 15.61
CA ARG A 280 4.87 -6.96 16.48
C ARG A 280 3.76 -7.70 15.73
N LEU A 281 3.54 -7.41 14.45
CA LEU A 281 2.60 -8.19 13.62
C LEU A 281 2.96 -9.70 13.59
N PRO A 282 4.24 -10.12 13.49
CA PRO A 282 4.59 -11.53 13.61
C PRO A 282 4.30 -12.11 15.00
N ASP A 283 4.48 -11.33 16.06
CA ASP A 283 4.18 -11.76 17.43
C ASP A 283 2.67 -12.01 17.60
N ALA A 284 1.84 -11.11 17.05
CA ALA A 284 0.39 -11.28 17.02
C ALA A 284 -0.02 -12.52 16.23
N MET A 285 0.57 -12.72 15.05
CA MET A 285 0.37 -13.92 14.25
C MET A 285 0.70 -15.19 15.06
N ALA A 286 1.82 -15.22 15.79
CA ALA A 286 2.22 -16.40 16.55
C ALA A 286 1.38 -16.62 17.82
N GLY A 287 0.96 -15.54 18.48
CA GLY A 287 0.29 -15.58 19.79
C GLY A 287 -1.23 -15.77 19.76
N MET A 288 -1.86 -15.72 18.59
CA MET A 288 -3.33 -15.78 18.46
C MET A 288 -3.79 -17.00 17.66
N PRO A 289 -4.49 -17.98 18.28
CA PRO A 289 -5.03 -19.15 17.58
C PRO A 289 -5.96 -18.79 16.41
N GLU A 290 -6.67 -17.68 16.51
CA GLU A 290 -7.61 -17.20 15.50
C GLU A 290 -6.92 -16.74 14.20
N LEU A 291 -5.61 -16.48 14.25
CA LEU A 291 -4.83 -16.01 13.11
C LEU A 291 -4.10 -17.14 12.37
N GLN A 292 -4.23 -18.41 12.79
CA GLN A 292 -3.44 -19.52 12.23
C GLN A 292 -3.93 -20.03 10.86
N ALA A 293 -5.12 -19.61 10.41
CA ALA A 293 -5.68 -20.00 9.11
C ALA A 293 -5.97 -18.78 8.22
N PRO A 294 -4.98 -17.91 7.93
CA PRO A 294 -5.24 -16.69 7.18
C PRO A 294 -5.41 -17.00 5.70
N LYS A 295 -6.19 -16.17 5.02
CA LYS A 295 -6.22 -16.17 3.55
C LYS A 295 -4.96 -15.54 3.00
N THR A 296 -4.33 -16.18 2.03
CA THR A 296 -2.96 -15.81 1.63
C THR A 296 -2.82 -15.45 0.16
N THR A 297 -1.83 -14.59 -0.11
CA THR A 297 -1.24 -14.36 -1.44
C THR A 297 0.29 -14.35 -1.32
N SER A 298 1.03 -14.08 -2.39
CA SER A 298 2.48 -13.88 -2.33
C SER A 298 2.99 -12.93 -3.43
N LEU A 299 4.29 -12.61 -3.36
CA LEU A 299 5.01 -11.88 -4.41
C LEU A 299 5.63 -12.80 -5.47
N GLN A 300 5.32 -14.10 -5.48
CA GLN A 300 5.78 -14.99 -6.55
C GLN A 300 5.19 -14.54 -7.89
N PRO A 301 5.94 -14.55 -9.00
CA PRO A 301 5.46 -14.02 -10.29
C PRO A 301 4.13 -14.62 -10.76
N ALA A 302 3.93 -15.92 -10.55
CA ALA A 302 2.69 -16.61 -10.89
C ALA A 302 1.49 -16.08 -10.07
N GLU A 303 1.70 -15.84 -8.77
CA GLU A 303 0.69 -15.26 -7.87
C GLU A 303 0.38 -13.81 -8.20
N VAL A 304 1.41 -13.03 -8.57
CA VAL A 304 1.24 -11.65 -9.05
C VAL A 304 0.37 -11.61 -10.30
N LEU A 305 0.69 -12.44 -11.29
CA LEU A 305 -0.10 -12.53 -12.51
C LEU A 305 -1.54 -12.99 -12.22
N ARG A 306 -1.69 -13.98 -11.32
CA ARG A 306 -3.01 -14.48 -10.90
C ARG A 306 -3.85 -13.36 -10.29
N CYS A 307 -3.32 -12.61 -9.33
CA CYS A 307 -4.01 -11.46 -8.72
C CYS A 307 -4.39 -10.40 -9.76
N LEU A 308 -3.46 -10.05 -10.66
CA LEU A 308 -3.70 -9.03 -11.70
C LEU A 308 -4.76 -9.44 -12.72
N ARG A 309 -4.99 -10.74 -12.95
CA ARG A 309 -6.04 -11.23 -13.87
C ARG A 309 -7.45 -11.16 -13.29
N LEU A 310 -7.58 -11.12 -11.97
CA LEU A 310 -8.86 -11.06 -11.27
C LEU A 310 -9.47 -9.66 -11.37
N LYS A 311 -10.56 -9.53 -12.12
CA LYS A 311 -11.15 -8.22 -12.45
C LYS A 311 -12.53 -7.99 -11.87
N LEU A 312 -13.37 -9.00 -11.68
CA LEU A 312 -14.77 -8.81 -11.30
C LEU A 312 -15.13 -9.71 -10.12
N TRP A 313 -16.10 -9.30 -9.32
CA TRP A 313 -16.68 -10.12 -8.26
C TRP A 313 -17.90 -10.86 -8.79
N ASP A 314 -17.90 -12.18 -8.71
CA ASP A 314 -19.07 -13.01 -8.99
C ASP A 314 -19.84 -13.28 -7.70
N VAL A 315 -21.05 -12.71 -7.59
CA VAL A 315 -21.86 -12.75 -6.37
C VAL A 315 -22.39 -14.17 -6.10
N PRO A 316 -23.02 -14.87 -7.06
CA PRO A 316 -23.43 -16.26 -6.87
C PRO A 316 -22.30 -17.20 -6.40
N GLN A 317 -21.11 -17.11 -7.01
CA GLN A 317 -19.99 -18.01 -6.69
C GLN A 317 -19.10 -17.50 -5.54
N GLN A 318 -19.37 -16.30 -5.00
CA GLN A 318 -18.60 -15.66 -3.93
C GLN A 318 -17.09 -15.67 -4.19
N ARG A 319 -16.68 -15.33 -5.42
CA ARG A 319 -15.26 -15.31 -5.81
C ARG A 319 -14.94 -14.22 -6.81
N MET A 320 -13.66 -13.86 -6.85
CA MET A 320 -13.14 -13.04 -7.93
C MET A 320 -13.01 -13.87 -9.22
N VAL A 321 -13.33 -13.24 -10.35
CA VAL A 321 -13.27 -13.84 -11.68
C VAL A 321 -12.50 -12.98 -12.67
N THR A 322 -11.92 -13.63 -13.65
CA THR A 322 -11.33 -12.99 -14.82
C THR A 322 -12.40 -12.45 -15.76
N LEU A 323 -12.01 -11.59 -16.72
CA LEU A 323 -12.94 -11.12 -17.76
C LEU A 323 -13.44 -12.25 -18.66
N ALA A 324 -12.62 -13.29 -18.89
CA ALA A 324 -13.00 -14.44 -19.69
C ALA A 324 -14.10 -15.28 -19.00
N GLU A 325 -13.94 -15.56 -17.70
CA GLU A 325 -14.97 -16.25 -16.91
C GLU A 325 -16.25 -15.42 -16.82
N ALA A 326 -16.15 -14.11 -16.60
CA ALA A 326 -17.30 -13.22 -16.54
C ALA A 326 -18.10 -13.15 -17.86
N ALA A 327 -17.49 -13.45 -19.00
CA ALA A 327 -18.16 -13.46 -20.30
C ALA A 327 -19.14 -14.64 -20.43
N VAL A 328 -18.89 -15.76 -19.73
CA VAL A 328 -19.71 -16.98 -19.81
C VAL A 328 -20.67 -17.15 -18.63
N ILE A 329 -20.49 -16.40 -17.53
CA ILE A 329 -21.45 -16.36 -16.43
C ILE A 329 -22.74 -15.71 -16.94
N ALA A 330 -23.91 -16.31 -16.71
CA ALA A 330 -25.20 -15.72 -17.08
C ALA A 330 -25.49 -14.44 -16.26
N SER A 331 -26.25 -13.50 -16.83
CA SER A 331 -26.54 -12.20 -16.19
C SER A 331 -27.52 -12.31 -15.05
#